data_AF-A0A170X7W9-F1
#
_entry.id   AF-A0A170X7W9-F1
#
_cell.length_a   1.000
_cell.length_b   1.000
_cell.length_c   1.000
_cell.angle_alpha   90.00
_cell.angle_beta   90.00
_cell.angle_gamma   90.00
#
_symmetry.space_group_name_H-M   'P 1'
#
loop_
_entity.id
_entity.type
_entity.pdbx_description
1 polymer ?
#
loop_
_entity_poly.entity_id
_entity_poly.type
_entity_poly.pdbx_seq_one_letter_code
_entity_poly.pdbx_strand_id
1 'polypeptide(L)'
;RQLRIREQIFNVNYWMQSFLSSIGALTNDEEEDPLTAKMLPLSLDDFDHYLNHHIDEQCKLSLILDYDGTLVQLASHPDLAVLPSETKKVLERLANMPDVNIAVISGRGLENLVHMVGIDSITYAGSHGLEILHPDGTKFMHPVPNAYAEKLRELMRL
;
A
#
# COMPACT_ATOMS: atom_id res chain seq x y z
N ARG A 1 27.36 7.12 -0.26
CA ARG A 1 27.79 8.31 0.54
C ARG A 1 26.90 9.53 0.32
N GLN A 2 26.33 9.76 -0.88
CA GLN A 2 25.41 10.88 -1.16
C GLN A 2 23.97 10.72 -0.64
N LEU A 3 23.41 9.50 -0.62
CA LEU A 3 22.05 9.23 -0.11
C LEU A 3 21.90 9.57 1.39
N ARG A 4 22.90 9.20 2.21
CA ARG A 4 22.91 9.47 3.66
C ARG A 4 22.99 10.95 4.02
N ILE A 5 23.52 11.78 3.13
CA ILE A 5 23.57 13.24 3.29
C ILE A 5 22.23 13.86 2.89
N ARG A 6 21.56 13.33 1.85
CA ARG A 6 20.21 13.74 1.47
C ARG A 6 19.19 13.44 2.57
N GLU A 7 19.29 12.29 3.25
CA GLU A 7 18.45 11.95 4.41
C GLU A 7 18.65 12.87 5.63
N GLN A 8 19.84 13.45 5.80
CA GLN A 8 20.10 14.42 6.89
C GLN A 8 19.60 15.84 6.57
N ILE A 9 19.49 16.18 5.29
CA ILE A 9 19.06 17.51 4.82
C ILE A 9 17.54 17.56 4.64
N PHE A 10 16.94 16.44 4.22
CA PHE A 10 15.52 16.34 3.90
C PHE A 10 14.82 15.43 4.90
N ASN A 11 14.09 16.04 5.83
CA ASN A 11 13.32 15.33 6.86
C ASN A 11 12.07 14.64 6.27
N VAL A 12 11.38 13.85 7.10
CA VAL A 12 10.16 13.13 6.70
C VAL A 12 9.12 14.08 6.09
N ASN A 13 8.98 15.29 6.62
CA ASN A 13 8.04 16.28 6.09
C ASN A 13 8.41 16.74 4.67
N TYR A 14 9.69 16.93 4.37
CA TYR A 14 10.14 17.27 3.03
C TYR A 14 9.84 16.14 2.04
N TRP A 15 10.13 14.88 2.41
CA TRP A 15 9.86 13.74 1.53
C TRP A 15 8.36 13.51 1.33
N MET A 16 7.57 13.64 2.40
CA MET A 16 6.12 13.58 2.33
C MET A 16 5.57 14.70 1.43
N GLN A 17 6.01 15.95 1.61
CA GLN A 17 5.56 17.06 0.77
C GLN A 17 6.02 16.90 -0.68
N SER A 18 7.26 16.45 -0.92
CA SER A 18 7.77 16.22 -2.28
C SER A 18 7.01 15.10 -2.97
N PHE A 19 6.69 14.01 -2.26
CA PHE A 19 5.86 12.92 -2.77
C PHE A 19 4.43 13.41 -3.06
N LEU A 20 3.78 14.04 -2.08
CA LEU A 20 2.43 14.59 -2.22
C LEU A 20 2.35 15.62 -3.35
N SER A 21 3.34 16.48 -3.51
CA SER A 21 3.43 17.41 -4.64
C SER A 21 3.58 16.67 -5.98
N SER A 22 4.42 15.62 -6.02
CA SER A 22 4.66 14.87 -7.26
C SER A 22 3.45 14.05 -7.72
N ILE A 23 2.57 13.66 -6.80
CA ILE A 23 1.30 12.99 -7.11
C ILE A 23 0.12 13.97 -7.25
N GLY A 24 0.38 15.29 -7.24
CA GLY A 24 -0.65 16.32 -7.40
C GLY A 24 -1.54 16.57 -6.16
N ALA A 25 -1.15 16.07 -4.99
CA ALA A 25 -1.88 16.27 -3.74
C ALA A 25 -1.58 17.63 -3.06
N LEU A 26 -0.55 18.37 -3.49
CA LEU A 26 -0.28 19.73 -3.02
C LEU A 26 -0.55 20.75 -4.12
N THR A 27 -1.41 21.71 -3.82
CA THR A 27 -1.81 22.81 -4.69
C THR A 27 -0.63 23.73 -4.99
N ASN A 28 -0.09 23.66 -6.20
CA ASN A 28 0.52 24.81 -6.84
C ASN A 28 -0.45 25.24 -7.95
N ASP A 29 -1.08 26.40 -7.76
CA ASP A 29 -2.19 26.94 -8.55
C ASP A 29 -1.84 27.36 -9.99
N GLU A 30 -0.83 26.79 -10.65
CA GLU A 30 -0.36 27.33 -11.94
C GLU A 30 -0.47 26.41 -13.17
N GLU A 31 -0.77 25.12 -13.03
CA GLU A 31 -1.07 24.27 -14.20
C GLU A 31 -2.23 23.30 -13.91
N GLU A 32 -3.36 23.49 -14.59
CA GLU A 32 -4.48 22.54 -14.60
C GLU A 32 -4.03 21.22 -15.25
N ASP A 33 -3.43 20.32 -14.46
CA ASP A 33 -3.24 18.93 -14.86
C ASP A 33 -4.58 18.18 -14.68
N PRO A 34 -5.25 17.75 -15.79
CA PRO A 34 -6.53 17.07 -15.75
C PRO A 34 -6.49 15.69 -15.08
N LEU A 35 -5.31 15.18 -14.73
CA LEU A 35 -5.11 13.92 -13.99
C LEU A 35 -5.06 14.11 -12.48
N THR A 36 -5.03 15.36 -12.01
CA THR A 36 -5.15 15.68 -10.60
C THR A 36 -6.62 15.59 -10.21
N ALA A 37 -7.14 14.37 -10.06
CA ALA A 37 -8.21 14.18 -9.09
C ALA A 37 -7.62 14.66 -7.76
N LYS A 38 -7.87 15.94 -7.43
CA LYS A 38 -7.29 16.64 -6.27
C LYS A 38 -7.37 15.69 -5.10
N MET A 39 -6.24 15.09 -4.73
CA MET A 39 -6.13 14.32 -3.49
C MET A 39 -6.11 15.34 -2.38
N LEU A 40 -7.29 15.91 -2.12
CA LEU A 40 -7.58 16.69 -0.94
C LEU A 40 -7.27 15.79 0.25
N PRO A 41 -6.63 16.33 1.31
CA PRO A 41 -6.49 15.60 2.55
C PRO A 41 -7.86 15.05 2.94
N LEU A 42 -7.95 13.73 3.11
CA LEU A 42 -9.21 13.10 3.51
C LEU A 42 -9.66 13.72 4.83
N SER A 43 -10.88 14.25 4.83
CA SER A 43 -11.57 14.69 6.03
C SER A 43 -12.18 13.49 6.75
N LEU A 44 -12.57 13.66 8.01
CA LEU A 44 -13.31 12.62 8.74
C LEU A 44 -14.61 12.25 8.04
N ASP A 45 -15.26 13.22 7.38
CA ASP A 45 -16.50 12.99 6.62
C ASP A 45 -16.23 12.08 5.39
N ASP A 46 -15.06 12.21 4.76
CA ASP A 46 -14.65 11.32 3.66
C ASP A 46 -14.42 9.89 4.19
N PHE A 47 -13.78 9.76 5.35
CA PHE A 47 -13.60 8.45 5.99
C PHE A 47 -14.94 7.79 6.30
N ASP A 48 -15.88 8.53 6.88
CA ASP A 48 -17.23 8.01 7.14
C ASP A 48 -17.90 7.57 5.84
N HIS A 49 -17.79 8.34 4.75
CA HIS A 49 -18.35 7.95 3.45
C HIS A 49 -17.76 6.64 2.92
N TYR A 50 -16.43 6.50 2.90
CA TYR A 50 -15.74 5.33 2.36
C TYR A 50 -15.86 4.10 3.27
N LEU A 51 -15.78 4.30 4.58
CA LEU A 51 -15.72 3.22 5.55
C LEU A 51 -17.10 2.76 6.00
N ASN A 52 -18.15 3.58 5.98
CA ASN A 52 -19.47 3.15 6.48
C ASN A 52 -20.03 1.91 5.75
N HIS A 53 -19.68 1.70 4.48
CA HIS A 53 -20.09 0.50 3.74
C HIS A 53 -19.20 -0.73 4.02
N HIS A 54 -18.03 -0.51 4.62
CA HIS A 54 -17.03 -1.53 4.96
C HIS A 54 -16.98 -1.85 6.47
N ILE A 55 -17.53 -0.96 7.30
CA ILE A 55 -17.70 -1.09 8.75
C ILE A 55 -19.16 -1.45 8.98
N ASP A 56 -19.47 -2.74 8.89
CA ASP A 56 -20.75 -3.27 9.35
C ASP A 56 -20.77 -3.27 10.89
N GLU A 57 -21.93 -3.05 11.53
CA GLU A 57 -22.13 -3.30 12.96
C GLU A 57 -21.85 -4.78 13.31
N GLN A 58 -21.82 -5.67 12.30
CA GLN A 58 -21.46 -7.08 12.42
C GLN A 58 -19.97 -7.39 12.19
N CYS A 59 -19.18 -6.47 11.62
CA CYS A 59 -17.72 -6.63 11.48
C CYS A 59 -17.04 -6.21 12.78
N LYS A 60 -16.64 -7.18 13.61
CA LYS A 60 -16.09 -6.85 14.94
C LYS A 60 -14.59 -6.53 14.92
N LEU A 61 -13.84 -6.93 13.90
CA LEU A 61 -12.41 -6.61 13.81
C LEU A 61 -11.86 -6.59 12.37
N SER A 62 -11.34 -5.45 11.95
CA SER A 62 -10.53 -5.31 10.72
C SER A 62 -9.05 -5.15 11.10
N LEU A 63 -8.21 -6.07 10.66
CA LEU A 63 -6.76 -6.05 10.85
C LEU A 63 -6.07 -5.60 9.56
N ILE A 64 -5.46 -4.41 9.60
CA ILE A 64 -4.68 -3.87 8.49
C ILE A 64 -3.22 -3.91 8.91
N LEU A 65 -2.43 -4.75 8.24
CA LEU A 65 -1.09 -5.12 8.67
C LEU A 65 -0.08 -4.79 7.58
N ASP A 66 1.04 -4.20 7.98
CA ASP A 66 2.21 -4.10 7.11
C ASP A 66 2.98 -5.44 7.09
N TYR A 67 3.81 -5.67 6.08
CA TYR A 67 4.61 -6.90 5.96
C TYR A 67 6.03 -6.75 6.52
N ASP A 68 6.88 -5.95 5.87
CA ASP A 68 8.32 -5.86 6.16
C ASP A 68 8.60 -5.01 7.41
N GLY A 69 9.10 -5.65 8.46
CA GLY A 69 9.32 -5.01 9.76
C GLY A 69 8.12 -5.10 10.71
N THR A 70 6.99 -5.66 10.24
CA THR A 70 5.77 -5.84 11.03
C THR A 70 5.43 -7.32 11.20
N LEU A 71 5.02 -8.00 10.13
CA LEU A 71 4.76 -9.45 10.16
C LEU A 71 6.06 -10.27 10.09
N VAL A 72 7.09 -9.70 9.50
CA VAL A 72 8.41 -10.32 9.34
C VAL A 72 9.50 -9.35 9.77
N GLN A 73 10.57 -9.87 10.39
CA GLN A 73 11.72 -9.06 10.73
C GLN A 73 12.42 -8.55 9.46
N LEU A 74 12.89 -7.29 9.48
CA LEU A 74 13.69 -6.73 8.39
C LEU A 74 14.93 -7.60 8.16
N ALA A 75 15.09 -8.05 6.92
CA ALA A 75 16.20 -8.90 6.49
C ALA A 75 17.17 -8.13 5.59
N SER A 76 18.41 -8.63 5.48
CA SER A 76 19.43 -8.04 4.62
C SER A 76 19.14 -8.18 3.13
N HIS A 77 18.27 -9.13 2.75
CA HIS A 77 17.78 -9.34 1.39
C HIS A 77 16.26 -9.56 1.41
N PRO A 78 15.49 -8.99 0.48
CA PRO A 78 14.03 -9.14 0.45
C PRO A 78 13.53 -10.58 0.44
N ASP A 79 14.25 -11.49 -0.22
CA ASP A 79 13.90 -12.91 -0.31
C ASP A 79 14.05 -13.68 1.01
N LEU A 80 14.80 -13.11 1.97
CA LEU A 80 15.01 -13.71 3.28
C LEU A 80 13.92 -13.32 4.29
N ALA A 81 13.06 -12.36 3.97
CA ALA A 81 11.96 -11.94 4.82
C ALA A 81 10.78 -12.93 4.73
N VAL A 82 11.00 -14.17 5.17
CA VAL A 82 10.00 -15.24 5.16
C VAL A 82 9.07 -15.12 6.37
N LEU A 83 7.76 -15.24 6.13
CA LEU A 83 6.75 -15.24 7.19
C LEU A 83 6.96 -16.43 8.14
N PRO A 84 7.17 -16.19 9.45
CA PRO A 84 7.32 -17.28 10.41
C PRO A 84 6.08 -18.18 10.44
N SER A 85 6.28 -19.49 10.55
CA SER A 85 5.19 -20.48 10.53
C SER A 85 4.15 -20.24 11.62
N GLU A 86 4.57 -19.80 12.81
CA GLU A 86 3.66 -19.52 13.92
C GLU A 86 2.82 -18.26 13.66
N THR A 87 3.41 -17.22 13.07
CA THR A 87 2.67 -16.02 12.64
C THR A 87 1.65 -16.39 11.57
N LYS A 88 2.04 -17.20 10.58
CA LYS A 88 1.14 -17.69 9.53
C LYS A 88 -0.06 -18.44 10.12
N LYS A 89 0.17 -19.38 11.04
CA LYS A 89 -0.92 -20.12 11.71
C LYS A 89 -1.88 -19.20 12.46
N VAL A 90 -1.38 -18.13 13.10
CA VAL A 90 -2.23 -17.16 13.79
C VAL A 90 -3.09 -16.38 12.79
N LEU A 91 -2.49 -15.91 11.70
CA LEU A 91 -3.22 -15.22 10.63
C LEU A 91 -4.26 -16.12 9.97
N GLU A 92 -3.94 -17.39 9.68
CA GLU A 92 -4.89 -18.37 9.15
C GLU A 92 -6.05 -18.61 10.11
N ARG A 93 -5.79 -18.74 11.42
CA ARG A 93 -6.85 -18.90 12.42
C ARG A 93 -7.77 -17.69 12.49
N LEU A 94 -7.20 -16.48 12.44
CA LEU A 94 -7.96 -15.24 12.43
C LEU A 94 -8.77 -15.10 11.13
N ALA A 95 -8.18 -15.41 9.97
CA ALA A 95 -8.84 -15.32 8.67
C ALA A 95 -9.99 -16.33 8.49
N ASN A 96 -10.08 -17.36 9.33
CA ASN A 96 -11.20 -18.31 9.35
C ASN A 96 -12.33 -17.89 10.31
N MET A 97 -12.18 -16.77 11.03
CA MET A 97 -13.25 -16.24 11.88
C MET A 97 -14.21 -15.40 11.04
N PRO A 98 -15.53 -15.61 11.14
CA PRO A 98 -16.51 -14.95 10.29
C PRO A 98 -16.62 -13.44 10.53
N ASP A 99 -16.11 -12.94 11.66
CA ASP A 99 -16.16 -11.56 12.11
C ASP A 99 -14.79 -10.84 12.05
N VAL A 100 -13.79 -11.45 11.41
CA VAL A 100 -12.44 -10.90 11.25
C VAL A 100 -12.08 -10.74 9.77
N ASN A 101 -11.74 -9.51 9.38
CA ASN A 101 -11.19 -9.21 8.07
C ASN A 101 -9.71 -8.89 8.21
N ILE A 102 -8.88 -9.46 7.34
CA ILE A 102 -7.44 -9.19 7.31
C ILE A 102 -7.05 -8.60 5.96
N ALA A 103 -6.29 -7.52 6.00
CA ALA A 103 -5.62 -6.93 4.85
C ALA A 103 -4.11 -6.82 5.13
N VAL A 104 -3.28 -7.31 4.22
CA VAL A 104 -1.83 -7.12 4.25
C VAL A 104 -1.44 -6.08 3.20
N ILE A 105 -0.82 -4.99 3.64
CA ILE A 105 -0.37 -3.89 2.78
C ILE A 105 1.16 -3.90 2.75
N SER A 106 1.76 -3.81 1.57
CA SER A 106 3.21 -3.79 1.42
C SER A 106 3.65 -2.96 0.22
N GLY A 107 4.90 -2.49 0.25
CA GLY A 107 5.59 -1.95 -0.93
C GLY A 107 6.01 -3.02 -1.93
N ARG A 108 5.97 -4.31 -1.57
CA ARG A 108 6.25 -5.43 -2.49
C ARG A 108 5.20 -5.52 -3.58
N GLY A 109 5.60 -5.98 -4.77
CA GLY A 109 4.65 -6.29 -5.84
C GLY A 109 3.61 -7.33 -5.39
N LEU A 110 2.38 -7.21 -5.89
CA LEU A 110 1.25 -8.02 -5.43
C LEU A 110 1.51 -9.53 -5.49
N GLU A 111 2.05 -10.03 -6.61
CA GLU A 111 2.35 -11.46 -6.78
C GLU A 111 3.39 -11.96 -5.77
N ASN A 112 4.44 -11.18 -5.53
CA ASN A 112 5.45 -11.49 -4.54
C ASN A 112 4.85 -11.54 -3.13
N LEU A 113 4.02 -10.56 -2.77
CA LEU A 113 3.36 -10.50 -1.47
C LEU A 113 2.45 -11.70 -1.24
N VAL A 114 1.61 -12.05 -2.22
CA VAL A 114 0.72 -13.22 -2.17
C VAL A 114 1.53 -14.51 -1.98
N HIS A 115 2.64 -14.67 -2.70
CA HIS A 115 3.50 -15.85 -2.56
C HIS A 115 4.13 -15.95 -1.16
N MET A 116 4.56 -14.83 -0.59
CA MET A 116 5.25 -14.80 0.70
C MET A 116 4.33 -15.06 1.89
N VAL A 117 3.09 -14.55 1.85
CA VAL A 117 2.10 -14.78 2.91
C VAL A 117 1.38 -16.12 2.69
N GLY A 118 0.85 -16.33 1.49
CA GLY A 118 0.22 -17.58 1.06
C GLY A 118 -1.01 -17.98 1.86
N ILE A 119 -1.92 -17.03 2.11
CA ILE A 119 -3.24 -17.24 2.73
C ILE A 119 -4.31 -16.74 1.76
N ASP A 120 -5.23 -17.60 1.34
CA ASP A 120 -6.18 -17.25 0.26
C ASP A 120 -7.37 -16.40 0.72
N SER A 121 -7.73 -16.46 2.01
CA SER A 121 -8.93 -15.83 2.56
C SER A 121 -8.73 -14.39 3.06
N ILE A 122 -7.67 -13.69 2.61
CA ILE A 122 -7.35 -12.32 3.06
C ILE A 122 -7.14 -11.36 1.89
N THR A 123 -7.23 -10.06 2.17
CA THR A 123 -6.97 -9.02 1.18
C THR A 123 -5.48 -8.71 1.11
N TYR A 124 -4.95 -8.51 -0.10
CA TYR A 124 -3.58 -8.09 -0.34
C TYR A 124 -3.53 -6.76 -1.06
N ALA A 125 -2.69 -5.85 -0.59
CA ALA A 125 -2.40 -4.59 -1.26
C ALA A 125 -0.88 -4.49 -1.52
N GLY A 126 -0.48 -4.76 -2.75
CA GLY A 126 0.90 -4.65 -3.21
C GLY A 126 1.22 -3.28 -3.81
N SER A 127 2.49 -3.03 -4.07
CA SER A 127 2.98 -1.80 -4.71
C SER A 127 2.45 -0.54 -4.00
N HIS A 128 2.44 -0.54 -2.66
CA HIS A 128 1.88 0.50 -1.81
C HIS A 128 0.37 0.77 -2.01
N GLY A 129 -0.39 -0.25 -2.41
CA GLY A 129 -1.84 -0.17 -2.62
C GLY A 129 -2.25 0.21 -4.05
N LEU A 130 -1.30 0.31 -4.99
CA LEU A 130 -1.62 0.44 -6.41
C LEU A 130 -2.27 -0.82 -6.98
N GLU A 131 -2.05 -1.97 -6.34
CA GLU A 131 -2.60 -3.26 -6.75
C GLU A 131 -3.26 -3.91 -5.53
N ILE A 132 -4.56 -4.21 -5.62
CA ILE A 132 -5.31 -4.85 -4.53
C ILE A 132 -5.96 -6.13 -5.05
N LEU A 133 -5.83 -7.21 -4.29
CA LEU A 133 -6.49 -8.49 -4.51
C LEU A 133 -7.38 -8.80 -3.30
N HIS A 134 -8.67 -9.00 -3.55
CA HIS A 134 -9.64 -9.39 -2.53
C HIS A 134 -9.76 -10.92 -2.44
N PRO A 135 -10.30 -11.46 -1.32
CA PRO A 135 -10.49 -12.90 -1.11
C PRO A 135 -11.38 -13.58 -2.16
N ASP A 136 -12.31 -12.82 -2.77
CA ASP A 136 -13.20 -13.31 -3.84
C ASP A 136 -12.50 -13.37 -5.21
N GLY A 137 -11.22 -13.00 -5.28
CA GLY A 137 -10.41 -12.96 -6.49
C GLY A 137 -10.55 -11.66 -7.30
N THR A 138 -11.40 -10.73 -6.87
CA THR A 138 -11.50 -9.42 -7.53
C THR A 138 -10.21 -8.64 -7.34
N LYS A 139 -9.82 -7.91 -8.39
CA LYS A 139 -8.59 -7.11 -8.40
C LYS A 139 -8.91 -5.66 -8.70
N PHE A 140 -8.29 -4.77 -7.94
CA PHE A 140 -8.23 -3.35 -8.23
C PHE A 140 -6.80 -2.98 -8.63
N MET A 141 -6.68 -2.25 -9.73
CA MET A 141 -5.43 -1.73 -10.23
C MET A 141 -5.60 -0.22 -10.38
N HIS A 142 -4.77 0.55 -9.68
CA HIS A 142 -4.80 1.99 -9.79
C HIS A 142 -4.41 2.39 -11.23
N PRO A 143 -5.23 3.20 -11.92
CA PRO A 143 -4.95 3.60 -13.29
C PRO A 143 -3.70 4.48 -13.34
N VAL A 144 -2.61 3.96 -13.91
CA VAL A 144 -1.38 4.74 -14.15
C VAL A 144 -1.44 5.33 -15.57
N PRO A 145 -1.34 6.65 -15.75
CA PRO A 145 -1.35 7.26 -17.07
C PRO A 145 -0.17 6.80 -17.95
N ASN A 146 -0.42 6.58 -19.24
CA ASN A 146 0.58 6.07 -20.19
C ASN A 146 1.85 6.95 -20.29
N ALA A 147 1.72 8.26 -20.06
CA ALA A 147 2.85 9.19 -20.08
C ALA A 147 3.94 8.81 -19.05
N TYR A 148 3.56 8.25 -17.90
CA TYR A 148 4.52 7.77 -16.90
C TYR A 148 5.22 6.49 -17.35
N ALA A 149 4.55 5.61 -18.09
CA ALA A 149 5.16 4.40 -18.60
C ALA A 149 6.26 4.71 -19.63
N GLU A 150 6.09 5.73 -20.48
CA GLU A 150 7.13 6.18 -21.41
C GLU A 150 8.33 6.76 -20.67
N LYS A 151 8.08 7.64 -19.70
CA LYS A 151 9.14 8.24 -18.87
C LYS A 151 9.91 7.18 -18.07
N LEU A 152 9.22 6.16 -17.56
CA LEU A 152 9.85 5.02 -16.88
C LEU A 152 10.77 4.23 -17.82
N ARG A 153 10.34 3.97 -19.07
CA ARG A 153 11.17 3.29 -20.08
C ARG A 153 12.43 4.08 -20.42
N GLU A 154 12.35 5.40 -20.46
CA GLU A 154 13.53 6.25 -20.66
C GLU A 154 14.50 6.16 -19.49
N LEU A 155 14.00 6.21 -18.25
CA LEU A 155 14.82 6.09 -17.04
C LEU A 155 15.48 4.71 -16.90
N MET A 156 14.81 3.63 -17.30
CA MET A 156 15.36 2.27 -17.28
C MET A 156 16.42 2.01 -18.36
N ARG A 157 16.59 2.92 -19.33
CA ARG A 157 17.64 2.84 -20.35
C ARG A 157 18.95 3.52 -19.93
N LEU A 158 18.94 4.29 -18.83
CA LEU A 158 20.12 4.88 -18.21
C LEU A 158 20.85 3.87 -17.31
#